data_AF-A0A087DIE7-F1
#
_entry.id   AF-A0A087DIE7-F1
#
_cell.length_a   1.000
_cell.length_b   1.000
_cell.length_c   1.000
_cell.angle_alpha   90.00
_cell.angle_beta   90.00
_cell.angle_gamma   90.00
#
_symmetry.space_group_name_H-M   'P 1'
#
loop_
_entity.id
_entity.type
_entity.pdbx_description
1 polymer ?
#
loop_
_entity_poly.entity_id
_entity_poly.type
_entity_poly.pdbx_seq_one_letter_code
_entity_poly.pdbx_strand_id
1 'polypeptide(L)' 'MLIVAIVLMEIVIVAIGVFMIWKPEILWKIENFLSVKGGEPTEFYLAMQRVGGVLLLVLSVFLPFIVLATQ' A
#
# COMPACT_ATOMS: atom_id res chain seq x y z
N MET A 1 6.12 19.05 -16.03
CA MET A 1 6.23 17.58 -16.11
C MET A 1 6.31 16.93 -14.73
N LEU A 2 7.10 17.49 -13.81
CA LEU A 2 7.23 16.94 -12.45
C LEU A 2 5.93 16.88 -11.64
N ILE A 3 5.14 17.97 -11.59
CA ILE A 3 3.88 18.00 -10.82
C ILE A 3 2.93 16.89 -11.29
N VAL A 4 2.83 16.68 -12.60
CA VAL A 4 2.05 15.59 -13.18
C VAL A 4 2.57 14.22 -12.72
N ALA A 5 3.89 14.03 -12.67
CA ALA A 5 4.49 12.79 -12.17
C ALA A 5 4.18 12.55 -10.68
N ILE A 6 4.22 13.59 -9.84
CA ILE A 6 3.88 13.50 -8.41
C ILE A 6 2.42 13.06 -8.25
N VAL A 7 1.50 13.72 -8.95
CA VAL A 7 0.06 13.38 -8.89
C VAL A 7 -0.20 11.94 -9.33
N LEU A 8 0.46 11.48 -10.40
CA LEU A 8 0.32 10.08 -10.85
C LEU A 8 0.86 9.09 -9.81
N MET A 9 1.98 9.39 -9.17
CA MET A 9 2.53 8.54 -8.09
C MET A 9 1.61 8.51 -6.87
N GLU A 10 1.04 9.65 -6.47
CA GLU A 10 0.08 9.71 -5.35
C GLU A 10 -1.14 8.83 -5.60
N ILE A 11 -1.72 8.88 -6.80
CA ILE A 11 -2.87 8.05 -7.15
C ILE A 11 -2.53 6.56 -6.96
N VAL A 12 -1.33 6.15 -7.38
CA VAL A 12 -0.87 4.76 -7.22
C VAL A 12 -0.68 4.41 -5.75
N ILE A 13 -0.01 5.25 -4.97
CA ILE A 13 0.25 5.01 -3.54
C ILE A 13 -1.06 4.91 -2.76
N VAL A 14 -2.01 5.83 -3.01
CA VAL A 14 -3.32 5.82 -2.37
C VAL A 14 -4.11 4.57 -2.76
N ALA A 15 -4.11 4.21 -4.04
CA ALA A 15 -4.79 3.00 -4.50
C ALA A 15 -4.23 1.74 -3.82
N ILE A 16 -2.90 1.63 -3.70
CA ILE A 16 -2.25 0.52 -2.99
C ILE A 16 -2.61 0.53 -1.51
N GLY A 17 -2.51 1.68 -0.84
CA GLY A 17 -2.81 1.80 0.60
C GLY A 17 -4.25 1.43 0.93
N VAL A 18 -5.22 1.88 0.12
CA VAL A 18 -6.63 1.48 0.26
C VAL A 18 -6.81 -0.02 -0.01
N PHE A 19 -6.16 -0.55 -1.04
CA PHE A 19 -6.25 -1.99 -1.37
C PHE A 19 -5.71 -2.88 -0.23
N MET A 20 -4.60 -2.49 0.40
CA MET A 20 -4.03 -3.15 1.57
C MET A 20 -5.00 -3.24 2.74
N ILE A 21 -5.78 -2.18 2.97
CA ILE A 21 -6.77 -2.14 4.06
C ILE A 21 -8.03 -2.95 3.70
N TRP A 22 -8.52 -2.79 2.47
CA TRP A 22 -9.81 -3.33 2.05
C TRP A 22 -9.76 -4.85 1.78
N LYS A 23 -8.69 -5.33 1.15
CA LYS A 23 -8.55 -6.73 0.73
C LYS A 23 -7.16 -7.31 1.03
N PRO A 24 -6.72 -7.33 2.30
CA PRO A 24 -5.42 -7.91 2.69
C PRO A 24 -5.30 -9.41 2.35
N GLU A 25 -6.42 -10.12 2.28
CA GLU A 25 -6.48 -11.53 1.86
C GLU A 25 -6.04 -11.74 0.41
N ILE A 26 -6.33 -10.78 -0.48
CA ILE A 26 -5.93 -10.87 -1.89
C ILE A 26 -4.43 -10.66 -2.01
N LEU A 27 -3.88 -9.70 -1.27
CA LEU A 27 -2.42 -9.51 -1.17
C LEU A 27 -1.72 -10.77 -0.69
N TRP A 28 -2.27 -11.40 0.35
CA TRP A 28 -1.76 -12.67 0.85
C TRP A 28 -1.72 -13.75 -0.23
N LYS A 29 -2.80 -13.89 -1.02
CA LYS A 29 -2.89 -14.86 -2.11
C LYS A 29 -1.88 -14.58 -3.23
N ILE A 30 -1.62 -13.30 -3.52
CA ILE A 30 -0.63 -12.89 -4.52
C ILE A 30 0.78 -13.24 -4.01
N GLU A 31 1.10 -12.88 -2.77
CA GLU A 31 2.40 -13.16 -2.15
C GLU A 31 2.65 -14.68 -2.00
N ASN A 32 1.60 -15.44 -1.71
CA ASN A 32 1.67 -16.89 -1.51
C ASN A 32 1.24 -17.69 -2.75
N PHE A 33 1.23 -17.07 -3.93
CA PHE A 33 0.77 -17.72 -5.17
C PHE A 33 1.57 -19.00 -5.53
N LEU A 34 2.86 -19.00 -5.22
CA LEU A 34 3.76 -20.15 -5.42
C LEU A 34 3.89 -21.05 -4.18
N SER A 35 3.15 -20.74 -3.11
CA SER A 35 3.16 -21.53 -1.89
C SER A 35 2.35 -22.82 -2.07
N VAL A 36 2.65 -23.83 -1.26
CA VAL A 36 1.91 -25.09 -1.25
C VAL A 36 0.44 -24.85 -0.90
N LYS A 37 -0.46 -25.59 -1.56
CA LYS A 37 -1.91 -25.42 -1.35
C LYS A 37 -2.29 -25.76 0.09
N GLY A 38 -2.96 -24.83 0.78
CA GLY A 38 -3.60 -25.09 2.08
C GLY A 38 -3.29 -24.10 3.20
N GLY A 39 -2.47 -23.07 2.98
CA GLY A 39 -2.30 -22.00 3.97
C GLY A 39 -3.51 -21.05 4.00
N GLU A 40 -3.87 -20.55 5.17
CA GLU A 40 -4.70 -19.35 5.34
C GLU A 40 -3.83 -18.21 5.88
N PRO A 41 -4.14 -16.94 5.55
CA PRO A 41 -3.47 -15.81 6.16
C PRO A 41 -3.67 -15.83 7.68
N THR A 42 -2.61 -15.54 8.43
CA THR A 42 -2.74 -15.37 9.88
C THR A 42 -3.40 -14.02 10.20
N GLU A 43 -4.13 -13.96 11.31
CA GLU A 43 -4.70 -12.69 11.81
C GLU A 43 -3.63 -11.61 12.00
N PHE A 44 -2.43 -12.00 12.41
CA PHE A 44 -1.28 -11.11 12.52
C PHE A 44 -0.89 -10.52 11.16
N TYR A 45 -0.81 -11.34 10.11
CA TYR A 45 -0.53 -10.86 8.76
C TYR A 45 -1.59 -9.87 8.28
N LEU A 46 -2.88 -10.21 8.45
CA LEU A 46 -3.99 -9.34 8.04
C LEU A 46 -3.95 -8.00 8.79
N ALA A 47 -3.67 -8.03 10.10
CA ALA A 47 -3.49 -6.83 10.91
C ALA A 47 -2.30 -5.99 10.42
N MET A 48 -1.16 -6.62 10.13
CA MET A 48 0.04 -5.95 9.63
C MET A 48 -0.17 -5.32 8.25
N GLN A 49 -0.90 -5.98 7.35
CA GLN A 49 -1.25 -5.40 6.05
C GLN A 49 -2.14 -4.17 6.19
N ARG A 50 -3.13 -4.21 7.10
CA ARG A 50 -3.98 -3.04 7.38
C ARG A 50 -3.18 -1.89 8.00
N VAL A 51 -2.31 -2.18 8.97
CA VAL A 51 -1.43 -1.16 9.59
C VAL A 51 -0.49 -0.56 8.54
N GLY A 52 0.13 -1.40 7.71
CA GLY A 52 0.99 -0.97 6.60
C GLY A 52 0.25 -0.09 5.61
N GLY A 53 -0.97 -0.46 5.23
CA GLY A 53 -1.84 0.35 4.37
C GLY A 53 -2.18 1.71 4.98
N VAL A 54 -2.50 1.76 6.27
CA VAL A 54 -2.75 3.03 6.98
C VAL A 54 -1.50 3.90 7.00
N LEU A 55 -0.33 3.34 7.33
CA LEU A 55 0.94 4.06 7.31
C LEU A 55 1.24 4.61 5.90
N LEU A 56 0.97 3.82 4.87
CA LEU A 56 1.16 4.24 3.48
C LEU A 56 0.24 5.41 3.09
N LEU A 57 -1.02 5.40 3.53
CA LEU A 57 -1.95 6.52 3.32
C LEU A 57 -1.56 7.76 4.12
N VAL A 58 -1.02 7.60 5.32
CA VAL A 58 -0.49 8.73 6.09
C VAL A 58 0.70 9.35 5.34
N LEU A 59 1.62 8.51 4.86
CA LEU A 59 2.78 8.97 4.08
C LEU A 59 2.38 9.63 2.75
N SER A 60 1.32 9.16 2.09
CA SER A 60 0.84 9.76 0.84
C SER A 60 0.40 11.21 1.02
N VAL A 61 -0.07 11.59 2.22
CA VAL A 61 -0.39 12.99 2.53
C VAL A 61 0.87 13.84 2.66
N PHE A 62 1.95 13.32 3.26
CA PHE A 62 3.14 14.13 3.57
C PHE A 62 4.19 14.16 2.44
N LEU A 63 4.33 13.08 1.68
CA LEU A 63 5.33 12.94 0.62
C LEU A 63 5.35 14.08 -0.41
N PRO A 64 4.20 14.56 -0.93
CA PRO A 64 4.17 15.63 -1.93
C PRO A 64 4.77 16.93 -1.38
N PHE A 65 4.45 17.27 -0.11
CA PHE A 65 4.98 18.46 0.54
C PHE A 65 6.50 18.37 0.74
N ILE A 66 7.00 17.19 1.14
CA ILE A 66 8.44 16.96 1.30
C ILE A 66 9.15 17.13 -0.04
N VAL A 67 8.65 16.45 -1.08
CA VAL A 67 9.24 16.51 -2.42
C VAL A 67 9.27 17.96 -2.92
N LEU A 68 8.15 18.69 -2.83
CA LEU A 68 8.07 20.08 -3.25
C LEU A 68 8.96 21.03 -2.43
N ALA A 69 9.21 20.74 -1.15
CA ALA A 69 10.08 21.56 -0.29
C ALA A 69 11.58 21.35 -0.56
N THR A 70 11.96 20.22 -1.16
CA THR A 70 13.36 19.87 -1.49
C THR A 70 13.75 20.18 -2.94
N GLN A 71 12.83 20.76 -3.70
CA GLN A 71 13.00 21.15 -5.11
C GLN A 71 13.46 22.59 -5.24
#